data_AF-A0A9N8HYV5-F1
#
_entry.id   AF-A0A9N8HYV5-F1
#
_cell.length_a   1.000
_cell.length_b   1.000
_cell.length_c   1.000
_cell.angle_alpha   90.00
_cell.angle_beta   90.00
_cell.angle_gamma   90.00
#
_symmetry.space_group_name_H-M   'P 1'
#
loop_
_entity.id
_entity.type
_entity.pdbx_description
1 polymer ?
#
loop_
_entity_poly.entity_id
_entity_poly.type
_entity_poly.pdbx_seq_one_letter_code
_entity_poly.pdbx_strand_id
1 'polypeptide(L)'
;MTWLRACEQQRWLPGPGSRRALHLLISLCGTLVLLQLLNMPSLSQQYWTRSNNDNMKDLESRFHTQRLKVLQNVEECDLLDWRPYHDFHNYLDHFEMYVLNKTADPSPPLHQLTNYSYFHLPYEDEGESESLCWAANLFYKHYQQPNATALPHVLVAYLSRDWGAFSVKWTRGVYLHQDYTKRLALKQKECYDQNGNNILQLYLNHPNTKAVITTQAHDVSYEKGHSIPLGLEKTVHAHLISRVLQGQQPRQPRSVLLYINYREWPFRVHQLQPLHKQLQVPNSYQGLLDVDGIQPVAMRPLSRVRQIRRGVLLFWRHKIRRLPLNSDMQILQEGIQYFHNISHAKFMLSPVGWGLDCYRNYEMLYMGTIPVIETRNRTRDRMFHIFDDLPVAFIDHFDNLTNEWLEAEYRRILQGSYHWEKLTKQYWLSFTKAFVE
;
A
#
# COMPACT_ATOMS: atom_id res chain seq x y z
N MET A 1 28.61 24.07 -34.79
CA MET A 1 28.43 24.50 -36.19
C MET A 1 27.01 25.05 -36.26
N THR A 2 26.72 26.36 -36.21
CA THR A 2 27.01 27.43 -37.19
C THR A 2 26.73 28.78 -36.52
N TRP A 3 27.74 29.60 -36.15
CA TRP A 3 27.57 31.02 -35.74
C TRP A 3 28.88 31.84 -35.84
N LEU A 4 29.85 31.44 -36.67
CA LEU A 4 31.17 32.09 -36.79
C LEU A 4 31.51 32.51 -38.24
N ARG A 5 30.68 33.34 -38.86
CA ARG A 5 31.04 34.13 -40.05
C ARG A 5 30.21 35.41 -40.15
N ALA A 6 30.52 36.40 -39.33
CA ALA A 6 30.10 37.79 -39.55
C ALA A 6 30.88 38.72 -38.60
N CYS A 7 32.19 38.88 -38.81
CA CYS A 7 32.96 39.97 -38.18
C CYS A 7 34.34 40.16 -38.83
N GLU A 8 34.41 40.12 -40.16
CA GLU A 8 35.53 40.70 -40.88
C GLU A 8 34.97 41.79 -41.81
N GLN A 9 35.62 42.95 -41.78
CA GLN A 9 35.27 44.21 -42.45
C GLN A 9 34.31 45.13 -41.69
N GLN A 10 34.86 45.89 -40.74
CA GLN A 10 34.78 47.35 -40.81
C GLN A 10 35.86 48.01 -39.93
N ARG A 11 36.73 48.80 -40.57
CA ARG A 11 37.67 49.72 -39.93
C ARG A 11 36.87 50.84 -39.28
N TRP A 12 37.02 51.03 -37.96
CA TRP A 12 36.71 52.30 -37.30
C TRP A 12 37.80 52.62 -36.27
N LEU A 13 38.45 53.78 -36.44
CA LEU A 13 39.39 54.36 -35.48
C LEU A 13 38.63 54.91 -34.26
N PRO A 14 39.13 54.80 -33.02
CA PRO A 14 38.40 55.28 -31.85
C PRO A 14 38.72 56.75 -31.55
N GLY A 15 37.67 57.56 -31.34
CA GLY A 15 37.76 58.87 -30.69
C GLY A 15 37.88 58.76 -29.15
N PRO A 16 38.24 59.86 -28.46
CA PRO A 16 38.52 59.90 -27.04
C PRO A 16 37.24 59.84 -26.19
N GLY A 17 36.63 58.67 -26.14
CA GLY A 17 35.48 58.34 -25.28
C GLY A 17 35.33 56.83 -25.02
N SER A 18 36.06 55.99 -25.74
CA SER A 18 35.90 54.53 -25.76
C SER A 18 36.61 53.76 -24.63
N ARG A 19 37.47 54.41 -23.83
CA ARG A 19 38.21 53.72 -22.75
C ARG A 19 37.33 53.32 -21.56
N ARG A 20 36.25 54.05 -21.26
CA ARG A 20 35.32 53.69 -20.16
C ARG A 20 34.36 52.55 -20.54
N ALA A 21 33.91 52.50 -21.79
CA ALA A 21 33.07 51.41 -22.30
C ALA A 21 33.85 50.08 -22.40
N LEU A 22 35.14 50.13 -22.80
CA LEU A 22 35.98 48.93 -22.89
C LEU A 22 36.29 48.32 -21.51
N HIS A 23 36.50 49.14 -20.47
CA HIS A 23 36.70 48.65 -19.09
C HIS A 23 35.43 48.01 -18.48
N LEU A 24 34.24 48.54 -18.80
CA LEU A 24 32.96 47.95 -18.37
C LEU A 24 32.67 46.63 -19.10
N LEU A 25 32.96 46.54 -20.39
CA LEU A 25 32.81 45.32 -21.19
C LEU A 25 33.79 44.22 -20.77
N ILE A 26 35.05 44.56 -20.46
CA ILE A 26 36.04 43.59 -19.96
C ILE A 26 35.69 43.12 -18.54
N SER A 27 35.14 43.99 -17.69
CA SER A 27 34.67 43.61 -16.34
C SER A 27 33.44 42.70 -16.38
N LEU A 28 32.49 42.95 -17.29
CA LEU A 28 31.31 42.11 -17.51
C LEU A 28 31.65 40.76 -18.16
N CYS A 29 32.55 40.74 -19.15
CA CYS A 29 33.06 39.49 -19.72
C CYS A 29 33.89 38.69 -18.70
N GLY A 30 34.70 39.35 -17.87
CA GLY A 30 35.47 38.70 -16.80
C GLY A 30 34.59 38.06 -15.73
N THR A 31 33.47 38.68 -15.36
CA THR A 31 32.48 38.11 -14.42
C THR A 31 31.66 36.98 -15.04
N LEU A 32 31.30 37.08 -16.33
CA LEU A 32 30.61 35.99 -17.05
C LEU A 32 31.50 34.76 -17.23
N VAL A 33 32.80 34.95 -17.51
CA VAL A 33 33.77 33.85 -17.60
C VAL A 33 34.06 33.26 -16.22
N LEU A 34 34.13 34.07 -15.15
CA LEU A 34 34.24 33.55 -13.77
C LEU A 34 33.00 32.75 -13.35
N LEU A 35 31.79 33.18 -13.70
CA LEU A 35 30.55 32.47 -13.40
C LEU A 35 30.44 31.14 -14.16
N GLN A 36 30.93 31.08 -15.39
CA GLN A 36 31.03 29.83 -16.17
C GLN A 36 32.12 28.89 -15.65
N LEU A 37 33.25 29.42 -15.14
CA LEU A 37 34.32 28.62 -14.52
C LEU A 37 33.96 28.11 -13.12
N LEU A 38 33.05 28.79 -12.41
CA LEU A 38 32.58 28.42 -11.07
C LEU A 38 31.31 27.56 -11.05
N ASN A 39 30.78 27.17 -12.22
CA ASN A 39 29.58 26.33 -12.35
C ASN A 39 28.38 26.85 -11.50
N MET A 40 28.29 28.17 -11.32
CA MET A 40 27.26 28.81 -10.49
C MET A 40 25.97 28.97 -11.31
N PRO A 41 24.83 28.41 -10.89
CA PRO A 41 23.57 28.55 -11.62
C PRO A 41 23.12 30.01 -11.67
N SER A 42 22.53 30.43 -12.79
CA SER A 42 22.07 31.81 -12.97
C SER A 42 21.04 32.24 -11.92
N LEU A 43 20.95 33.54 -11.60
CA LEU A 43 19.96 34.07 -10.65
C LEU A 43 18.51 33.68 -10.99
N SER A 44 18.20 33.57 -12.29
CA SER A 44 16.89 33.09 -12.76
C SER A 44 16.67 31.62 -12.40
N GLN A 45 17.68 30.77 -12.58
CA GLN A 45 17.63 29.36 -12.24
C GLN A 45 17.56 29.15 -10.72
N GLN A 46 18.26 29.96 -9.92
CA GLN A 46 18.16 29.97 -8.46
C GLN A 46 16.78 30.42 -7.96
N TYR A 47 16.17 31.42 -8.61
CA TYR A 47 14.81 31.87 -8.27
C TYR A 47 13.76 30.82 -8.64
N TRP A 48 13.89 30.21 -9.83
CA TRP A 48 13.02 29.11 -10.27
C TRP A 48 13.12 27.89 -9.38
N THR A 49 14.32 27.44 -9.00
CA THR A 49 14.49 26.31 -8.06
C THR A 49 13.94 26.63 -6.68
N ARG A 50 14.13 27.85 -6.18
CA ARG A 50 13.58 28.29 -4.89
C ARG A 50 12.04 28.32 -4.90
N SER A 51 11.43 28.93 -5.91
CA SER A 51 9.98 28.97 -6.06
C SER A 51 9.37 27.57 -6.21
N ASN A 52 10.04 26.66 -6.92
CA ASN A 52 9.57 25.29 -7.08
C ASN A 52 9.68 24.49 -5.77
N ASN A 53 10.74 24.71 -5.00
CA ASN A 53 10.92 24.09 -3.68
C ASN A 53 9.89 24.57 -2.65
N ASP A 54 9.56 25.86 -2.65
CA ASP A 54 8.54 26.40 -1.74
C ASP A 54 7.14 25.85 -2.08
N ASN A 55 6.84 25.66 -3.37
CA ASN A 55 5.61 24.98 -3.82
C ASN A 55 5.55 23.51 -3.38
N MET A 56 6.65 22.77 -3.49
CA MET A 56 6.71 21.36 -3.07
C MET A 56 6.50 21.17 -1.56
N LYS A 57 7.07 22.07 -0.73
CA LYS A 57 6.86 22.04 0.72
C LYS A 57 5.41 22.30 1.11
N ASP A 58 4.76 23.22 0.40
CA ASP A 58 3.34 23.51 0.62
C ASP A 58 2.44 22.34 0.21
N LEU A 59 2.71 21.72 -0.95
CA LEU A 59 2.01 20.51 -1.40
C LEU A 59 2.16 19.37 -0.38
N GLU A 60 3.38 19.14 0.12
CA GLU A 60 3.64 18.12 1.13
C GLU A 60 2.92 18.40 2.46
N SER A 61 2.96 19.67 2.90
CA SER A 61 2.26 20.11 4.11
C SER A 61 0.75 19.86 4.00
N ARG A 62 0.14 20.21 2.85
CA ARG A 62 -1.28 19.98 2.58
C ARG A 62 -1.62 18.49 2.59
N PHE A 63 -0.85 17.66 1.89
CA PHE A 63 -1.04 16.22 1.85
C PHE A 63 -1.04 15.59 3.25
N HIS A 64 -0.07 15.95 4.09
CA HIS A 64 0.00 15.43 5.47
C HIS A 64 -1.08 16.01 6.39
N THR A 65 -1.46 17.27 6.20
CA THR A 65 -2.55 17.90 6.96
C THR A 65 -3.89 17.23 6.66
N GLN A 66 -4.17 16.92 5.39
CA GLN A 66 -5.38 16.18 5.00
C GLN A 66 -5.42 14.79 5.62
N ARG A 67 -4.30 14.05 5.59
CA ARG A 67 -4.17 12.75 6.27
C ARG A 67 -4.50 12.86 7.76
N LEU A 68 -3.83 13.78 8.46
CA LEU A 68 -4.01 13.93 9.91
C LEU A 68 -5.41 14.41 10.28
N LYS A 69 -6.05 15.26 9.45
CA LYS A 69 -7.42 15.72 9.69
C LYS A 69 -8.40 14.56 9.86
N VAL A 70 -8.22 13.47 9.10
CA VAL A 70 -9.05 12.26 9.19
C VAL A 70 -8.55 11.34 10.31
N LEU A 71 -7.24 11.11 10.39
CA LEU A 71 -6.69 10.03 11.22
C LEU A 71 -6.31 10.43 12.66
N GLN A 72 -6.16 11.72 12.98
CA GLN A 72 -5.68 12.17 14.30
C GLN A 72 -6.63 11.80 15.46
N ASN A 73 -7.93 11.68 15.17
CA ASN A 73 -8.98 11.36 16.13
C ASN A 73 -9.46 9.91 16.01
N VAL A 74 -8.83 9.10 15.16
CA VAL A 74 -9.14 7.68 15.02
C VAL A 74 -8.57 6.96 16.23
N GLU A 75 -9.44 6.28 16.97
CA GLU A 75 -9.02 5.50 18.14
C GLU A 75 -8.23 4.26 17.69
N GLU A 76 -7.42 3.70 18.60
CA GLU A 76 -6.62 2.50 18.31
C GLU A 76 -7.50 1.33 17.82
N CYS A 77 -8.72 1.19 18.35
CA CYS A 77 -9.67 0.16 17.95
C CYS A 77 -10.23 0.35 16.53
N ASP A 78 -10.18 1.57 15.99
CA ASP A 78 -10.74 1.91 14.68
C ASP A 78 -9.73 1.75 13.53
N LEU A 79 -8.44 1.67 13.87
CA LEU A 79 -7.40 1.26 12.91
C LEU A 79 -7.72 -0.14 12.37
N LEU A 80 -7.27 -0.43 11.15
CA LEU A 80 -7.40 -1.73 10.47
C LEU A 80 -6.64 -2.87 11.17
N ASP A 81 -6.84 -3.08 12.47
CA ASP A 81 -6.37 -4.22 13.23
C ASP A 81 -7.52 -5.23 13.44
N TRP A 82 -7.56 -6.26 12.60
CA TRP A 82 -8.61 -7.29 12.65
C TRP A 82 -8.40 -8.37 13.74
N ARG A 83 -7.37 -8.25 14.61
CA ARG A 83 -7.00 -9.27 15.62
C ARG A 83 -7.75 -9.11 16.95
N PRO A 84 -7.89 -10.20 17.73
CA PRO A 84 -6.73 -10.86 18.35
C PRO A 84 -6.21 -12.14 17.67
N TYR A 85 -7.03 -12.82 16.85
CA TYR A 85 -6.79 -14.25 16.52
C TYR A 85 -6.40 -14.55 15.07
N HIS A 86 -6.07 -13.55 14.25
CA HIS A 86 -5.69 -13.69 12.84
C HIS A 86 -6.79 -14.05 11.82
N ASP A 87 -8.06 -14.19 12.25
CA ASP A 87 -9.16 -14.69 11.40
C ASP A 87 -10.30 -13.69 11.15
N PHE A 88 -10.02 -12.38 11.22
CA PHE A 88 -11.03 -11.35 10.91
C PHE A 88 -12.31 -11.38 11.77
N HIS A 89 -12.30 -12.02 12.95
CA HIS A 89 -13.45 -12.02 13.88
C HIS A 89 -13.99 -10.61 14.17
N ASN A 90 -13.10 -9.64 14.44
CA ASN A 90 -13.50 -8.24 14.65
C ASN A 90 -14.26 -7.63 13.46
N TYR A 91 -14.11 -8.18 12.25
CA TYR A 91 -14.89 -7.77 11.09
C TYR A 91 -16.20 -8.55 11.03
N LEU A 92 -16.14 -9.88 11.13
CA LEU A 92 -17.29 -10.79 11.06
C LEU A 92 -18.36 -10.50 12.13
N ASP A 93 -17.95 -10.16 13.36
CA ASP A 93 -18.85 -9.90 14.50
C ASP A 93 -19.78 -8.69 14.30
N HIS A 94 -19.56 -7.89 13.25
CA HIS A 94 -20.41 -6.73 12.92
C HIS A 94 -21.61 -7.08 12.02
N PHE A 95 -21.75 -8.35 11.64
CA PHE A 95 -22.77 -8.82 10.73
C PHE A 95 -23.51 -10.00 11.36
N GLU A 96 -24.85 -9.96 11.32
CA GLU A 96 -25.66 -11.14 11.64
C GLU A 96 -25.57 -12.12 10.46
N MET A 97 -24.71 -13.13 10.60
CA MET A 97 -24.33 -14.04 9.53
C MET A 97 -24.85 -15.46 9.77
N TYR A 98 -25.26 -16.11 8.69
CA TYR A 98 -25.39 -17.56 8.68
C TYR A 98 -24.05 -18.20 8.25
N VAL A 99 -23.46 -19.02 9.12
CA VAL A 99 -22.23 -19.76 8.80
C VAL A 99 -22.59 -20.99 7.97
N LEU A 100 -22.07 -21.04 6.75
CA LEU A 100 -22.17 -22.20 5.87
C LEU A 100 -21.25 -23.30 6.40
N ASN A 101 -21.77 -24.52 6.50
CA ASN A 101 -21.02 -25.68 6.96
C ASN A 101 -21.46 -26.92 6.17
N LYS A 102 -20.56 -27.49 5.37
CA LYS A 102 -20.77 -28.70 4.55
C LYS A 102 -20.93 -29.96 5.39
N THR A 103 -20.35 -29.99 6.59
CA THR A 103 -20.41 -31.15 7.50
C THR A 103 -21.66 -31.15 8.38
N ALA A 104 -22.40 -30.05 8.45
CA ALA A 104 -23.66 -29.98 9.18
C ALA A 104 -24.76 -30.77 8.45
N ASP A 105 -25.19 -31.88 9.05
CA ASP A 105 -26.31 -32.70 8.60
C ASP A 105 -27.53 -32.56 9.55
N PRO A 106 -28.71 -32.11 9.07
CA PRO A 106 -28.94 -31.42 7.81
C PRO A 106 -28.69 -29.92 7.95
N SER A 107 -27.94 -29.33 7.02
CA SER A 107 -27.94 -27.89 6.83
C SER A 107 -29.37 -27.43 6.46
N PRO A 108 -29.95 -26.43 7.15
CA PRO A 108 -31.25 -25.91 6.81
C PRO A 108 -31.28 -25.46 5.34
N PRO A 109 -32.34 -25.78 4.60
CA PRO A 109 -32.45 -25.37 3.21
C PRO A 109 -32.50 -23.83 3.12
N LEU A 110 -31.87 -23.26 2.09
CA LEU A 110 -31.69 -21.80 1.95
C LEU A 110 -33.01 -21.02 2.02
N HIS A 111 -34.15 -21.61 1.63
CA HIS A 111 -35.46 -20.96 1.75
C HIS A 111 -35.88 -20.68 3.21
N GLN A 112 -35.27 -21.33 4.21
CA GLN A 112 -35.51 -21.08 5.64
C GLN A 112 -34.58 -19.99 6.20
N LEU A 113 -33.61 -19.52 5.41
CA LEU A 113 -32.57 -18.58 5.83
C LEU A 113 -32.81 -17.16 5.31
N THR A 114 -34.07 -16.82 4.96
CA THR A 114 -34.44 -15.51 4.41
C THR A 114 -34.25 -14.34 5.38
N ASN A 115 -34.02 -14.63 6.66
CA ASN A 115 -33.73 -13.61 7.67
C ASN A 115 -32.26 -13.15 7.64
N TYR A 116 -31.38 -13.85 6.91
CA TYR A 116 -29.96 -13.51 6.81
C TYR A 116 -29.64 -12.85 5.47
N SER A 117 -29.02 -11.68 5.55
CA SER A 117 -28.45 -10.99 4.39
C SER A 117 -26.96 -11.31 4.16
N TYR A 118 -26.32 -11.92 5.16
CA TYR A 118 -24.89 -12.25 5.12
C TYR A 118 -24.67 -13.73 5.38
N PHE A 119 -23.82 -14.34 4.57
CA PHE A 119 -23.43 -15.74 4.70
C PHE A 119 -21.91 -15.80 4.85
N HIS A 120 -21.44 -16.55 5.84
CA HIS A 120 -20.01 -16.73 6.08
C HIS A 120 -19.57 -18.11 5.62
N LEU A 121 -18.60 -18.15 4.71
CA LEU A 121 -17.89 -19.36 4.31
C LEU A 121 -16.51 -19.36 5.00
N PRO A 122 -16.33 -20.11 6.10
CA PRO A 122 -15.08 -20.10 6.85
C PRO A 122 -13.93 -20.67 6.02
N TYR A 123 -12.70 -20.27 6.36
CA TYR A 123 -11.50 -20.86 5.79
C TYR A 123 -11.11 -22.12 6.59
N GLU A 124 -10.97 -23.26 5.93
CA GLU A 124 -10.52 -24.52 6.55
C GLU A 124 -9.13 -24.91 6.00
N ASP A 125 -8.14 -25.04 6.88
CA ASP A 125 -6.74 -25.31 6.51
C ASP A 125 -6.51 -26.74 5.96
N GLU A 126 -7.43 -27.67 6.26
CA GLU A 126 -7.26 -29.10 6.03
C GLU A 126 -8.41 -29.71 5.20
N GLY A 127 -8.17 -29.86 3.89
CA GLY A 127 -8.80 -30.91 3.06
C GLY A 127 -10.19 -30.63 2.49
N GLU A 128 -10.26 -30.35 1.19
CA GLU A 128 -11.39 -30.60 0.25
C GLU A 128 -12.85 -30.23 0.60
N SER A 129 -13.18 -29.69 1.77
CA SER A 129 -14.58 -29.54 2.18
C SER A 129 -15.26 -28.34 1.54
N GLU A 130 -14.85 -27.09 1.72
CA GLU A 130 -15.81 -25.99 1.47
C GLU A 130 -15.42 -24.98 0.40
N SER A 131 -15.15 -25.40 -0.83
CA SER A 131 -14.73 -24.48 -1.91
C SER A 131 -15.73 -23.33 -2.14
N LEU A 132 -15.26 -22.17 -2.62
CA LEU A 132 -16.16 -21.10 -3.09
C LEU A 132 -17.19 -21.62 -4.11
N CYS A 133 -16.80 -22.64 -4.91
CA CYS A 133 -17.70 -23.33 -5.83
C CYS A 133 -18.76 -24.19 -5.13
N TRP A 134 -18.47 -24.79 -3.99
CA TRP A 134 -19.47 -25.48 -3.17
C TRP A 134 -20.55 -24.49 -2.69
N ALA A 135 -20.15 -23.34 -2.12
CA ALA A 135 -21.10 -22.31 -1.71
C ALA A 135 -21.90 -21.77 -2.91
N ALA A 136 -21.22 -21.46 -4.03
CA ALA A 136 -21.88 -21.03 -5.26
C ALA A 136 -22.92 -22.06 -5.75
N ASN A 137 -22.59 -23.35 -5.69
CA ASN A 137 -23.49 -24.45 -6.08
C ASN A 137 -24.71 -24.56 -5.15
N LEU A 138 -24.56 -24.30 -3.85
CA LEU A 138 -25.66 -24.27 -2.89
C LEU A 138 -26.70 -23.21 -3.30
N PHE A 139 -26.26 -21.98 -3.54
CA PHE A 139 -27.14 -20.90 -3.99
C PHE A 139 -27.69 -21.15 -5.40
N TYR A 140 -26.87 -21.62 -6.33
CA TYR A 140 -27.29 -21.94 -7.68
C TYR A 140 -28.43 -22.96 -7.68
N LYS A 141 -28.30 -24.07 -6.93
CA LYS A 141 -29.34 -25.10 -6.80
C LYS A 141 -30.63 -24.57 -6.19
N HIS A 142 -30.53 -23.68 -5.19
CA HIS A 142 -31.71 -23.01 -4.62
C HIS A 142 -32.46 -22.22 -5.71
N TYR A 143 -31.77 -21.41 -6.50
CA TYR A 143 -32.40 -20.58 -7.54
C TYR A 143 -32.93 -21.36 -8.75
N GLN A 144 -32.55 -22.62 -8.93
CA GLN A 144 -33.14 -23.49 -9.97
C GLN A 144 -34.51 -24.07 -9.58
N GLN A 145 -34.95 -23.92 -8.33
CA GLN A 145 -36.23 -24.45 -7.87
C GLN A 145 -37.40 -23.59 -8.42
N PRO A 146 -38.51 -24.20 -8.90
CA PRO A 146 -39.63 -23.46 -9.52
C PRO A 146 -40.25 -22.35 -8.66
N ASN A 147 -40.13 -22.48 -7.32
CA ASN A 147 -40.66 -21.53 -6.34
C ASN A 147 -39.57 -21.01 -5.39
N ALA A 148 -38.33 -20.88 -5.89
CA ALA A 148 -37.21 -20.40 -5.10
C ALA A 148 -37.51 -19.01 -4.51
N THR A 149 -37.41 -18.87 -3.19
CA THR A 149 -37.53 -17.57 -2.54
C THR A 149 -36.34 -16.68 -2.91
N ALA A 150 -36.60 -15.40 -3.14
CA ALA A 150 -35.53 -14.43 -3.35
C ALA A 150 -34.68 -14.34 -2.07
N LEU A 151 -33.36 -14.40 -2.24
CA LEU A 151 -32.41 -14.35 -1.13
C LEU A 151 -31.26 -13.38 -1.48
N PRO A 152 -31.51 -12.06 -1.53
CA PRO A 152 -30.46 -11.05 -1.68
C PRO A 152 -29.40 -11.23 -0.58
N HIS A 153 -28.15 -11.46 -0.95
CA HIS A 153 -27.12 -11.78 0.03
C HIS A 153 -25.72 -11.30 -0.34
N VAL A 154 -24.89 -11.14 0.69
CA VAL A 154 -23.44 -11.00 0.62
C VAL A 154 -22.81 -12.27 1.16
N LEU A 155 -21.90 -12.87 0.39
CA LEU A 155 -21.08 -13.98 0.84
C LEU A 155 -19.73 -13.44 1.33
N VAL A 156 -19.42 -13.61 2.60
CA VAL A 156 -18.10 -13.34 3.15
C VAL A 156 -17.34 -14.65 3.20
N ALA A 157 -16.31 -14.79 2.38
CA ALA A 157 -15.63 -16.05 2.16
C ALA A 157 -14.13 -15.94 2.38
N TYR A 158 -13.60 -16.91 3.13
CA TYR A 158 -12.17 -17.17 3.31
C TYR A 158 -11.36 -15.90 3.63
N LEU A 159 -11.68 -15.27 4.75
CA LEU A 159 -10.88 -14.15 5.24
C LEU A 159 -9.62 -14.70 5.91
N SER A 160 -8.52 -14.79 5.16
CA SER A 160 -7.22 -15.21 5.67
C SER A 160 -6.12 -14.21 5.32
N ARG A 161 -5.04 -14.26 6.12
CA ARG A 161 -3.83 -13.45 5.96
C ARG A 161 -3.11 -13.74 4.65
N ASP A 162 -3.15 -14.99 4.21
CA ASP A 162 -2.33 -15.47 3.10
C ASP A 162 -3.18 -15.75 1.85
N TRP A 163 -4.49 -16.00 2.02
CA TRP A 163 -5.37 -16.47 0.97
C TRP A 163 -6.76 -15.82 1.06
N GLY A 164 -7.37 -15.51 -0.10
CA GLY A 164 -8.80 -15.22 -0.24
C GLY A 164 -9.59 -16.36 -0.90
N ALA A 165 -10.90 -16.20 -1.04
CA ALA A 165 -11.88 -17.20 -1.50
C ALA A 165 -11.66 -17.65 -2.95
N PHE A 166 -11.07 -16.78 -3.75
CA PHE A 166 -10.72 -17.13 -5.10
C PHE A 166 -9.38 -17.86 -5.15
N SER A 167 -8.59 -17.95 -4.06
CA SER A 167 -7.27 -18.61 -3.98
C SER A 167 -7.30 -20.08 -4.43
N VAL A 168 -6.29 -20.53 -5.20
CA VAL A 168 -6.01 -21.96 -5.40
C VAL A 168 -4.80 -22.38 -4.58
N LYS A 169 -4.93 -23.45 -3.78
CA LYS A 169 -3.82 -23.99 -2.97
C LYS A 169 -2.67 -24.42 -3.88
N TRP A 170 -1.55 -23.71 -3.81
CA TRP A 170 -0.37 -23.95 -4.64
C TRP A 170 0.61 -24.88 -3.93
N THR A 171 1.00 -25.99 -4.57
CA THR A 171 1.79 -27.05 -3.92
C THR A 171 3.31 -26.86 -4.00
N ARG A 172 3.85 -25.87 -4.72
CA ARG A 172 5.31 -25.66 -4.84
C ARG A 172 5.67 -24.20 -5.05
N GLY A 173 5.66 -23.42 -3.96
CA GLY A 173 5.86 -21.98 -3.91
C GLY A 173 6.78 -21.41 -4.99
N VAL A 174 6.17 -20.91 -6.07
CA VAL A 174 6.74 -19.97 -7.04
C VAL A 174 5.53 -19.20 -7.57
N TYR A 175 5.40 -17.94 -7.17
CA TYR A 175 4.41 -17.02 -7.69
C TYR A 175 4.78 -16.68 -9.15
N LEU A 176 4.34 -17.50 -10.08
CA LEU A 176 4.24 -17.12 -11.49
C LEU A 176 2.75 -16.95 -11.78
N HIS A 177 2.33 -15.69 -11.98
CA HIS A 177 1.03 -15.29 -12.48
C HIS A 177 0.70 -16.06 -13.77
N GLN A 178 0.11 -17.25 -13.62
CA GLN A 178 -0.37 -18.07 -14.71
C GLN A 178 -1.87 -18.21 -14.58
N ASP A 179 -2.56 -17.57 -15.54
CA ASP A 179 -3.92 -17.79 -16.02
C ASP A 179 -4.84 -18.55 -15.04
N TYR A 180 -5.35 -17.77 -14.10
CA TYR A 180 -6.04 -18.20 -12.89
C TYR A 180 -7.36 -18.92 -13.16
N THR A 181 -8.12 -18.43 -14.15
CA THR A 181 -9.37 -19.02 -14.63
C THR A 181 -9.14 -20.40 -15.23
N LYS A 182 -8.04 -20.64 -15.95
CA LYS A 182 -7.71 -21.99 -16.45
C LYS A 182 -7.44 -22.99 -15.32
N ARG A 183 -6.88 -22.56 -14.19
CA ARG A 183 -6.54 -23.48 -13.08
C ARG A 183 -7.67 -23.74 -12.10
N LEU A 184 -8.51 -22.75 -11.79
CA LEU A 184 -9.78 -22.98 -11.10
C LEU A 184 -10.64 -23.96 -11.90
N ALA A 185 -10.69 -23.76 -13.23
CA ALA A 185 -11.43 -24.61 -14.13
C ALA A 185 -10.93 -26.07 -14.17
N LEU A 186 -9.61 -26.27 -14.15
CA LEU A 186 -8.99 -27.58 -14.35
C LEU A 186 -8.96 -28.48 -13.10
N LYS A 187 -9.15 -27.93 -11.88
CA LYS A 187 -9.02 -28.73 -10.64
C LYS A 187 -10.31 -28.93 -9.85
N GLN A 188 -11.33 -28.09 -10.02
CA GLN A 188 -12.57 -28.19 -9.24
C GLN A 188 -13.73 -28.59 -10.14
N LYS A 189 -13.94 -29.91 -10.29
CA LYS A 189 -15.14 -30.45 -10.97
C LYS A 189 -16.45 -29.88 -10.39
N GLU A 190 -16.43 -29.47 -9.11
CA GLU A 190 -17.55 -28.84 -8.42
C GLU A 190 -17.93 -27.44 -8.95
N CYS A 191 -17.07 -26.77 -9.72
CA CYS A 191 -17.36 -25.45 -10.29
C CYS A 191 -18.15 -25.52 -11.61
N TYR A 192 -18.42 -26.72 -12.14
CA TYR A 192 -19.16 -26.91 -13.38
C TYR A 192 -20.40 -27.75 -13.17
N ASP A 193 -21.49 -27.38 -13.84
CA ASP A 193 -22.67 -28.24 -13.91
C ASP A 193 -22.46 -29.38 -14.93
N GLN A 194 -23.44 -30.27 -15.03
CA GLN A 194 -23.43 -31.41 -15.97
C GLN A 194 -23.35 -31.00 -17.46
N ASN A 195 -23.65 -29.75 -17.79
CA ASN A 195 -23.59 -29.20 -19.13
C ASN A 195 -22.27 -28.45 -19.39
N GLY A 196 -21.37 -28.39 -18.40
CA GLY A 196 -20.11 -27.65 -18.48
C GLY A 196 -20.25 -26.15 -18.26
N ASN A 197 -21.35 -25.66 -17.69
CA ASN A 197 -21.49 -24.25 -17.33
C ASN A 197 -20.74 -23.94 -16.04
N ASN A 198 -20.05 -22.80 -16.00
CA ASN A 198 -19.33 -22.34 -14.81
C ASN A 198 -20.31 -21.83 -13.73
N ILE A 199 -20.53 -22.63 -12.69
CA ILE A 199 -21.45 -22.35 -11.58
C ILE A 199 -21.04 -21.09 -10.83
N LEU A 200 -19.73 -20.86 -10.62
CA LEU A 200 -19.25 -19.66 -9.92
C LEU A 200 -19.63 -18.39 -10.69
N GLN A 201 -19.48 -18.41 -12.02
CA GLN A 201 -19.88 -17.29 -12.87
C GLN A 201 -21.40 -17.08 -12.86
N LEU A 202 -22.19 -18.15 -12.92
CA LEU A 202 -23.65 -18.09 -12.83
C LEU A 202 -24.11 -17.50 -11.48
N TYR A 203 -23.48 -17.96 -10.39
CA TYR A 203 -23.72 -17.45 -9.04
C TYR A 203 -23.38 -15.97 -8.92
N LEU A 204 -22.20 -15.54 -9.37
CA LEU A 204 -21.78 -14.14 -9.31
C LEU A 204 -22.71 -13.25 -10.16
N ASN A 205 -23.12 -13.71 -11.34
CA ASN A 205 -24.02 -12.94 -12.20
C ASN A 205 -25.47 -12.90 -11.70
N HIS A 206 -25.85 -13.75 -10.74
CA HIS A 206 -27.23 -13.81 -10.24
C HIS A 206 -27.63 -12.50 -9.52
N PRO A 207 -28.84 -11.94 -9.76
CA PRO A 207 -29.27 -10.65 -9.20
C PRO A 207 -29.38 -10.62 -7.67
N ASN A 208 -29.59 -11.78 -7.04
CA ASN A 208 -29.61 -11.91 -5.59
C ASN A 208 -28.21 -12.04 -4.97
N THR A 209 -27.17 -12.33 -5.74
CA THR A 209 -25.79 -12.25 -5.25
C THR A 209 -25.37 -10.79 -5.31
N LYS A 210 -25.25 -10.14 -4.15
CA LYS A 210 -24.93 -8.70 -4.06
C LYS A 210 -23.45 -8.44 -4.01
N ALA A 211 -22.71 -9.23 -3.24
CA ALA A 211 -21.25 -9.21 -3.21
C ALA A 211 -20.69 -10.54 -2.71
N VAL A 212 -19.43 -10.80 -3.06
CA VAL A 212 -18.55 -11.77 -2.42
C VAL A 212 -17.38 -11.00 -1.83
N ILE A 213 -17.35 -10.90 -0.51
CA ILE A 213 -16.26 -10.26 0.23
C ILE A 213 -15.22 -11.30 0.58
N THR A 214 -13.96 -10.98 0.33
CA THR A 214 -12.84 -11.84 0.67
C THR A 214 -11.57 -11.03 0.94
N THR A 215 -10.42 -11.66 1.12
CA THR A 215 -9.11 -10.99 1.17
C THR A 215 -8.41 -11.10 -0.20
N GLN A 216 -7.09 -11.07 -0.23
CA GLN A 216 -6.27 -10.99 -1.43
C GLN A 216 -6.34 -12.25 -2.35
N ALA A 217 -5.53 -12.25 -3.42
CA ALA A 217 -5.35 -13.38 -4.34
C ALA A 217 -6.58 -13.77 -5.19
N HIS A 218 -7.21 -12.78 -5.83
CA HIS A 218 -8.16 -13.01 -6.91
C HIS A 218 -7.71 -12.29 -8.19
N ASP A 219 -7.39 -13.07 -9.24
CA ASP A 219 -6.97 -12.57 -10.56
C ASP A 219 -8.16 -12.51 -11.55
N VAL A 220 -9.40 -12.49 -11.01
CA VAL A 220 -10.61 -12.47 -11.83
C VAL A 220 -11.40 -11.21 -11.53
N SER A 221 -11.67 -10.43 -12.58
CA SER A 221 -12.44 -9.19 -12.54
C SER A 221 -13.95 -9.44 -12.48
N TYR A 222 -14.42 -10.12 -11.44
CA TYR A 222 -15.85 -10.22 -11.18
C TYR A 222 -16.36 -8.94 -10.53
N GLU A 223 -17.43 -8.34 -11.07
CA GLU A 223 -17.95 -7.07 -10.57
C GLU A 223 -18.36 -7.12 -9.10
N LYS A 224 -18.81 -8.28 -8.63
CA LYS A 224 -19.28 -8.48 -7.25
C LYS A 224 -18.21 -9.09 -6.34
N GLY A 225 -17.01 -9.37 -6.85
CA GLY A 225 -15.90 -9.85 -6.02
C GLY A 225 -15.12 -8.67 -5.44
N HIS A 226 -15.04 -8.57 -4.12
CA HIS A 226 -14.37 -7.47 -3.44
C HIS A 226 -13.41 -7.96 -2.35
N SER A 227 -12.18 -7.50 -2.39
CA SER A 227 -11.24 -7.63 -1.27
C SER A 227 -11.52 -6.60 -0.16
N ILE A 228 -11.30 -6.99 1.09
CA ILE A 228 -11.06 -6.06 2.21
C ILE A 228 -9.57 -6.05 2.57
N PRO A 229 -9.04 -4.94 3.13
CA PRO A 229 -7.62 -4.83 3.46
C PRO A 229 -7.20 -5.77 4.57
N LEU A 230 -5.98 -6.32 4.49
CA LEU A 230 -5.34 -7.06 5.60
C LEU A 230 -5.10 -6.20 6.83
N GLY A 231 -4.79 -4.91 6.63
CA GLY A 231 -4.59 -3.96 7.71
C GLY A 231 -3.26 -4.11 8.46
N LEU A 232 -3.27 -4.21 9.79
CA LEU A 232 -2.08 -4.21 10.65
C LEU A 232 -1.77 -5.59 11.26
N GLU A 233 -0.51 -6.02 11.15
CA GLU A 233 -0.08 -7.35 11.60
C GLU A 233 -0.06 -7.51 13.12
N LYS A 234 0.29 -6.45 13.87
CA LYS A 234 0.56 -6.51 15.32
C LYS A 234 -0.11 -5.39 16.10
N THR A 235 -0.69 -5.70 17.26
CA THR A 235 -1.52 -4.74 18.01
C THR A 235 -0.63 -3.68 18.62
N VAL A 236 0.61 -4.06 18.94
CA VAL A 236 1.66 -3.09 19.27
C VAL A 236 1.92 -2.09 18.13
N HIS A 237 1.77 -2.47 16.86
CA HIS A 237 1.89 -1.51 15.74
C HIS A 237 0.70 -0.56 15.72
N ALA A 238 -0.54 -1.05 15.89
CA ALA A 238 -1.73 -0.21 16.02
C ALA A 238 -1.57 0.81 17.17
N HIS A 239 -1.09 0.35 18.33
CA HIS A 239 -0.79 1.21 19.46
C HIS A 239 0.27 2.28 19.13
N LEU A 240 1.41 1.88 18.56
CA LEU A 240 2.48 2.81 18.20
C LEU A 240 2.01 3.84 17.15
N ILE A 241 1.25 3.40 16.14
CA ILE A 241 0.66 4.26 15.12
C ILE A 241 -0.32 5.25 15.75
N SER A 242 -1.25 4.79 16.58
CA SER A 242 -2.21 5.65 17.27
C SER A 242 -1.51 6.73 18.10
N ARG A 243 -0.47 6.36 18.86
CA ARG A 243 0.36 7.32 19.61
C ARG A 243 1.06 8.33 18.70
N VAL A 244 1.54 7.91 17.55
CA VAL A 244 2.16 8.80 16.58
C VAL A 244 1.13 9.75 15.98
N LEU A 245 -0.07 9.28 15.62
CA LEU A 245 -1.13 10.11 15.07
C LEU A 245 -1.62 11.17 16.07
N GLN A 246 -1.85 10.78 17.32
CA GLN A 246 -2.27 11.69 18.40
C GLN A 246 -1.19 12.72 18.80
N GLY A 247 0.08 12.38 18.62
CA GLY A 247 1.22 13.22 18.99
C GLY A 247 1.77 14.11 17.86
N GLN A 248 1.26 13.99 16.63
CA GLN A 248 1.79 14.72 15.48
C GLN A 248 1.15 16.10 15.30
N GLN A 249 2.00 17.12 15.22
CA GLN A 249 1.72 18.35 14.46
C GLN A 249 2.09 18.10 12.98
N PRO A 250 1.54 18.85 12.01
CA PRO A 250 1.97 18.79 10.61
C PRO A 250 3.50 18.90 10.55
N ARG A 251 4.17 17.87 10.04
CA ARG A 251 5.63 17.74 10.14
C ARG A 251 6.34 18.66 9.16
N GLN A 252 7.62 18.91 9.47
CA GLN A 252 8.58 19.45 8.51
C GLN A 252 8.62 18.57 7.25
N PRO A 253 8.92 19.15 6.07
CA PRO A 253 9.12 18.41 4.83
C PRO A 253 10.05 17.21 5.01
N ARG A 254 9.70 16.06 4.45
CA ARG A 254 10.49 14.83 4.54
C ARG A 254 11.78 14.99 3.76
N SER A 255 12.89 14.66 4.41
CA SER A 255 14.23 14.77 3.82
C SER A 255 14.71 13.46 3.18
N VAL A 256 14.15 12.31 3.53
CA VAL A 256 14.58 11.02 2.96
C VAL A 256 13.70 10.67 1.77
N LEU A 257 14.29 10.36 0.61
CA LEU A 257 13.54 10.00 -0.59
C LEU A 257 12.94 8.60 -0.47
N LEU A 258 13.77 7.59 -0.17
CA LEU A 258 13.35 6.19 -0.17
C LEU A 258 13.86 5.45 1.08
N TYR A 259 12.95 4.79 1.79
CA TYR A 259 13.29 3.82 2.82
C TYR A 259 13.14 2.39 2.27
N ILE A 260 14.15 1.57 2.51
CA ILE A 260 14.14 0.16 2.13
C ILE A 260 14.21 -0.66 3.41
N ASN A 261 13.23 -1.53 3.62
CA ASN A 261 13.21 -2.50 4.70
C ASN A 261 12.60 -3.81 4.20
N TYR A 262 13.47 -4.76 3.82
CA TYR A 262 13.04 -6.11 3.49
C TYR A 262 14.02 -7.15 4.07
N ARG A 263 13.45 -8.32 4.35
CA ARG A 263 14.19 -9.53 4.72
C ARG A 263 14.31 -10.43 3.50
N GLU A 264 15.40 -11.20 3.48
CA GLU A 264 15.62 -12.23 2.47
C GLU A 264 14.50 -13.26 2.52
N TRP A 265 13.79 -13.38 1.40
CA TRP A 265 12.77 -14.39 1.16
C TRP A 265 13.00 -14.90 -0.27
N PRO A 266 12.97 -16.22 -0.53
CA PRO A 266 13.32 -16.78 -1.85
C PRO A 266 12.63 -16.08 -3.03
N PHE A 267 11.36 -15.72 -2.89
CA PHE A 267 10.60 -15.00 -3.92
C PHE A 267 11.02 -13.54 -4.10
N ARG A 268 11.35 -12.86 -3.00
CA ARG A 268 11.78 -11.45 -3.03
C ARG A 268 13.16 -11.30 -3.64
N VAL A 269 14.02 -12.30 -3.54
CA VAL A 269 15.35 -12.25 -4.17
C VAL A 269 15.22 -12.03 -5.68
N HIS A 270 14.29 -12.71 -6.35
CA HIS A 270 14.07 -12.50 -7.79
C HIS A 270 13.43 -11.14 -8.11
N GLN A 271 12.45 -10.71 -7.32
CA GLN A 271 11.79 -9.41 -7.50
C GLN A 271 12.75 -8.23 -7.27
N LEU A 272 13.64 -8.35 -6.28
CA LEU A 272 14.53 -7.28 -5.86
C LEU A 272 15.94 -7.39 -6.45
N GLN A 273 16.30 -8.48 -7.14
CA GLN A 273 17.60 -8.63 -7.81
C GLN A 273 17.96 -7.41 -8.69
N PRO A 274 17.04 -6.86 -9.50
CA PRO A 274 17.19 -5.57 -10.18
C PRO A 274 17.69 -4.45 -9.28
N LEU A 275 16.99 -4.24 -8.18
CA LEU A 275 17.25 -3.20 -7.20
C LEU A 275 18.59 -3.44 -6.49
N HIS A 276 18.92 -4.69 -6.16
CA HIS A 276 20.22 -5.04 -5.57
C HIS A 276 21.37 -4.66 -6.51
N LYS A 277 21.21 -4.90 -7.82
CA LYS A 277 22.22 -4.52 -8.83
C LYS A 277 22.32 -3.02 -8.98
N GLN A 278 21.19 -2.33 -9.10
CA GLN A 278 21.14 -0.88 -9.33
C GLN A 278 21.61 -0.09 -8.12
N LEU A 279 21.16 -0.48 -6.92
CA LEU A 279 21.44 0.24 -5.67
C LEU A 279 22.62 -0.34 -4.88
N GLN A 280 23.24 -1.43 -5.35
CA GLN A 280 24.33 -2.13 -4.67
C GLN A 280 24.00 -2.51 -3.21
N VAL A 281 22.73 -2.84 -2.95
CA VAL A 281 22.24 -3.25 -1.63
C VAL A 281 22.20 -4.78 -1.47
N PRO A 282 22.48 -5.33 -0.28
CA PRO A 282 22.45 -6.77 0.00
C PRO A 282 21.04 -7.40 -0.11
N ASN A 283 20.98 -8.75 -0.15
CA ASN A 283 19.73 -9.53 -0.21
C ASN A 283 18.80 -9.38 1.01
N SER A 284 19.29 -8.76 2.07
CA SER A 284 18.48 -8.21 3.15
C SER A 284 19.01 -6.82 3.46
N TYR A 285 18.15 -5.81 3.48
CA TYR A 285 18.57 -4.43 3.67
C TYR A 285 17.54 -3.65 4.48
N GLN A 286 18.05 -2.94 5.48
CA GLN A 286 17.32 -1.95 6.25
C GLN A 286 18.12 -0.65 6.24
N GLY A 287 17.67 0.35 5.51
CA GLY A 287 18.40 1.61 5.37
C GLY A 287 17.62 2.70 4.64
N LEU A 288 18.04 3.94 4.90
CA LEU A 288 17.49 5.16 4.31
C LEU A 288 18.40 5.59 3.15
N LEU A 289 17.80 5.96 2.02
CA LEU A 289 18.49 6.43 0.82
C LEU A 289 18.09 7.88 0.49
N ASP A 290 19.10 8.72 0.27
CA ASP A 290 18.95 10.13 -0.12
C ASP A 290 19.24 10.34 -1.62
N VAL A 291 18.83 11.50 -2.14
CA VAL A 291 18.76 11.86 -3.57
C VAL A 291 20.15 11.92 -4.23
N ASP A 292 21.21 12.28 -3.49
CA ASP A 292 22.54 12.56 -4.06
C ASP A 292 23.51 11.35 -4.07
N GLY A 293 23.00 10.16 -3.78
CA GLY A 293 23.80 8.95 -3.73
C GLY A 293 23.50 8.11 -2.51
N ILE A 294 23.60 6.81 -2.70
CA ILE A 294 23.35 5.78 -1.70
C ILE A 294 24.45 5.84 -0.65
N GLN A 295 24.29 6.75 0.31
CA GLN A 295 25.01 6.74 1.57
C GLN A 295 24.01 6.36 2.64
N PRO A 296 24.23 5.28 3.40
CA PRO A 296 23.41 4.98 4.56
C PRO A 296 23.36 6.23 5.46
N VAL A 297 22.18 6.80 5.66
CA VAL A 297 22.04 7.91 6.60
C VAL A 297 22.39 7.37 7.99
N ALA A 298 23.53 7.82 8.54
CA ALA A 298 23.99 7.40 9.87
C ALA A 298 22.91 7.72 10.91
N MET A 299 22.41 6.67 11.58
CA MET A 299 21.36 6.81 12.58
C MET A 299 21.90 7.59 13.79
N ARG A 300 21.21 8.66 14.20
CA ARG A 300 21.43 9.22 15.54
C ARG A 300 20.76 8.28 16.55
N PRO A 301 21.49 7.75 17.55
CA PRO A 301 20.89 6.91 18.58
C PRO A 301 19.72 7.63 19.27
N LEU A 302 18.66 6.89 19.61
CA LEU A 302 17.47 7.38 20.34
C LEU A 302 17.79 7.91 21.76
N SER A 303 19.06 8.01 22.17
CA SER A 303 19.51 8.51 23.47
C SER A 303 19.10 9.98 23.76
N ARG A 304 18.52 10.69 22.78
CA ARG A 304 17.93 12.04 22.96
C ARG A 304 16.41 12.12 22.86
N VAL A 305 15.67 11.03 22.63
CA VAL A 305 14.19 11.05 22.73
C VAL A 305 13.79 10.98 24.20
N ARG A 306 14.06 12.06 24.93
CA ARG A 306 13.47 12.32 26.25
C ARG A 306 11.97 12.58 26.04
N GLN A 307 11.14 11.53 26.06
CA GLN A 307 9.71 11.52 26.45
C GLN A 307 8.93 10.38 25.78
N ILE A 308 9.29 9.13 26.05
CA ILE A 308 8.22 8.13 26.25
C ILE A 308 7.83 8.27 27.72
N ARG A 309 6.75 9.01 27.98
CA ARG A 309 6.26 9.24 29.34
C ARG A 309 6.11 7.89 30.07
N ARG A 310 6.58 7.84 31.32
CA ARG A 310 6.48 6.69 32.26
C ARG A 310 5.09 6.02 32.30
N GLY A 311 4.03 6.69 31.85
CA GLY A 311 2.67 6.15 31.75
C GLY A 311 2.50 4.97 30.79
N VAL A 312 3.22 4.93 29.65
CA VAL A 312 3.16 3.79 28.73
C VAL A 312 3.72 2.54 29.42
N LEU A 313 4.88 2.65 30.05
CA LEU A 313 5.53 1.57 30.82
C LEU A 313 4.67 1.02 31.98
N LEU A 314 3.88 1.87 32.65
CA LEU A 314 3.06 1.46 33.79
C LEU A 314 1.79 0.69 33.37
N PHE A 315 1.22 0.99 32.20
CA PHE A 315 0.07 0.25 31.67
C PHE A 315 0.46 -1.18 31.25
N TRP A 316 1.66 -1.36 30.66
CA TRP A 316 2.20 -2.68 30.32
C TRP A 316 2.49 -3.56 31.56
N ARG A 317 2.76 -2.94 32.72
CA ARG A 317 3.03 -3.65 33.98
C ARG A 317 1.85 -4.43 34.54
N HIS A 318 0.60 -4.07 34.19
CA HIS A 318 -0.59 -4.74 34.72
C HIS A 318 -1.06 -5.91 33.84
N LYS A 319 -0.77 -5.89 32.53
CA LYS A 319 -1.22 -6.91 31.57
C LYS A 319 -0.17 -7.99 31.26
N ILE A 320 1.13 -7.70 31.45
CA ILE A 320 2.22 -8.67 31.31
C ILE A 320 2.73 -9.09 32.69
N ARG A 321 2.15 -10.15 33.26
CA ARG A 321 2.61 -10.69 34.55
C ARG A 321 3.51 -11.93 34.45
N ARG A 322 3.83 -12.43 33.24
CA ARG A 322 4.56 -13.71 33.07
C ARG A 322 5.47 -13.82 31.82
N LEU A 323 6.25 -12.79 31.46
CA LEU A 323 7.27 -12.91 30.40
C LEU A 323 8.55 -12.14 30.75
N PRO A 324 9.74 -12.60 30.30
CA PRO A 324 11.03 -11.98 30.64
C PRO A 324 11.20 -10.59 29.98
N LEU A 325 11.52 -9.59 30.80
CA LEU A 325 11.54 -8.14 30.50
C LEU A 325 12.45 -7.69 29.34
N ASN A 326 13.43 -8.48 28.91
CA ASN A 326 14.47 -8.01 28.00
C ASN A 326 14.09 -8.13 26.51
N SER A 327 13.37 -9.19 26.12
CA SER A 327 12.96 -9.39 24.73
C SER A 327 11.89 -8.38 24.29
N ASP A 328 10.94 -8.05 25.18
CA ASP A 328 9.85 -7.12 24.87
C ASP A 328 10.36 -5.69 24.67
N MET A 329 11.36 -5.27 25.45
CA MET A 329 11.98 -3.95 25.32
C MET A 329 12.75 -3.82 24.01
N GLN A 330 13.42 -4.88 23.56
CA GLN A 330 14.10 -4.88 22.26
C GLN A 330 13.09 -4.81 21.12
N ILE A 331 12.04 -5.64 21.13
CA ILE A 331 10.98 -5.63 20.10
C ILE A 331 10.31 -4.26 20.02
N LEU A 332 10.02 -3.64 21.17
CA LEU A 332 9.43 -2.30 21.23
C LEU A 332 10.38 -1.24 20.65
N GLN A 333 11.67 -1.30 20.98
CA GLN A 333 12.68 -0.39 20.44
C GLN A 333 12.84 -0.54 18.92
N GLU A 334 12.89 -1.77 18.42
CA GLU A 334 12.93 -2.07 16.98
C GLU A 334 11.68 -1.51 16.27
N GLY A 335 10.49 -1.70 16.84
CA GLY A 335 9.25 -1.15 16.32
C GLY A 335 9.22 0.39 16.32
N ILE A 336 9.66 1.02 17.40
CA ILE A 336 9.79 2.48 17.49
C ILE A 336 10.75 2.99 16.41
N GLN A 337 11.90 2.34 16.24
CA GLN A 337 12.89 2.75 15.26
C GLN A 337 12.38 2.56 13.83
N TYR A 338 11.65 1.46 13.57
CA TYR A 338 10.97 1.21 12.32
C TYR A 338 10.00 2.35 11.99
N PHE A 339 9.03 2.63 12.86
CA PHE A 339 8.06 3.71 12.63
C PHE A 339 8.72 5.08 12.55
N HIS A 340 9.78 5.33 13.32
CA HIS A 340 10.58 6.55 13.17
C HIS A 340 11.11 6.68 11.73
N ASN A 341 11.77 5.65 11.21
CA ASN A 341 12.38 5.67 9.88
C ASN A 341 11.35 5.88 8.76
N ILE A 342 10.28 5.08 8.76
CA ILE A 342 9.24 5.17 7.71
C ILE A 342 8.71 6.60 7.68
N SER A 343 8.44 7.16 8.85
CA SER A 343 7.80 8.46 8.99
C SER A 343 8.65 9.68 8.59
N HIS A 344 9.94 9.48 8.27
CA HIS A 344 10.84 10.49 7.70
C HIS A 344 11.08 10.31 6.20
N ALA A 345 10.63 9.21 5.62
CA ALA A 345 10.83 8.88 4.21
C ALA A 345 9.61 9.24 3.36
N LYS A 346 9.80 9.83 2.19
CA LYS A 346 8.73 10.12 1.22
C LYS A 346 8.11 8.81 0.72
N PHE A 347 8.96 7.88 0.33
CA PHE A 347 8.58 6.55 -0.15
C PHE A 347 9.17 5.44 0.71
N MET A 348 8.54 4.28 0.64
CA MET A 348 9.13 3.04 1.11
C MET A 348 8.72 1.88 0.20
N LEU A 349 9.67 0.96 -0.05
CA LEU A 349 9.39 -0.20 -0.89
C LEU A 349 8.47 -1.21 -0.21
N SER A 350 7.45 -1.65 -0.94
CA SER A 350 6.58 -2.76 -0.56
C SER A 350 6.62 -3.87 -1.61
N PRO A 351 7.73 -4.64 -1.72
CA PRO A 351 7.74 -5.83 -2.55
C PRO A 351 6.65 -6.80 -2.11
N VAL A 352 5.97 -7.41 -3.08
CA VAL A 352 4.87 -8.33 -2.82
C VAL A 352 5.35 -9.52 -1.98
N GLY A 353 4.50 -9.94 -1.04
CA GLY A 353 4.73 -11.08 -0.16
C GLY A 353 3.99 -12.32 -0.68
N TRP A 354 3.12 -12.88 0.16
CA TRP A 354 2.11 -13.84 -0.27
C TRP A 354 1.02 -13.23 -1.16
N GLY A 355 0.97 -11.90 -1.26
CA GLY A 355 0.20 -11.19 -2.27
C GLY A 355 0.53 -9.69 -2.27
N LEU A 356 -0.29 -8.92 -3.01
CA LEU A 356 -0.15 -7.47 -3.17
C LEU A 356 -0.51 -6.72 -1.88
N ASP A 357 -1.46 -7.27 -1.13
CA ASP A 357 -1.91 -6.70 0.11
C ASP A 357 -0.96 -7.10 1.24
N CYS A 358 -0.17 -6.15 1.72
CA CYS A 358 0.82 -6.37 2.76
C CYS A 358 0.53 -5.47 3.94
N TYR A 359 0.75 -5.96 5.17
CA TYR A 359 0.63 -5.14 6.38
C TYR A 359 1.44 -3.83 6.32
N ARG A 360 2.62 -3.91 5.69
CA ARG A 360 3.52 -2.76 5.49
C ARG A 360 2.86 -1.62 4.69
N ASN A 361 1.95 -1.94 3.76
CA ASN A 361 1.23 -0.92 2.98
C ASN A 361 0.49 0.03 3.92
N TYR A 362 -0.27 -0.53 4.87
CA TYR A 362 -1.05 0.26 5.82
C TYR A 362 -0.16 0.96 6.84
N GLU A 363 0.88 0.30 7.35
CA GLU A 363 1.87 0.94 8.22
C GLU A 363 2.47 2.19 7.57
N MET A 364 2.86 2.12 6.30
CA MET A 364 3.35 3.26 5.53
C MET A 364 2.29 4.35 5.40
N LEU A 365 1.07 3.98 4.98
CA LEU A 365 -0.04 4.92 4.75
C LEU A 365 -0.44 5.67 6.04
N TYR A 366 -0.52 5.00 7.19
CA TYR A 366 -0.78 5.65 8.48
C TYR A 366 0.33 6.65 8.84
N MET A 367 1.58 6.30 8.59
CA MET A 367 2.72 7.18 8.80
C MET A 367 2.86 8.23 7.68
N GLY A 368 1.99 8.18 6.66
CA GLY A 368 1.93 8.96 5.43
C GLY A 368 3.15 8.88 4.53
N THR A 369 3.86 7.77 4.63
CA THR A 369 4.86 7.34 3.66
C THR A 369 4.12 6.67 2.52
N ILE A 370 4.56 6.93 1.29
CA ILE A 370 3.93 6.38 0.10
C ILE A 370 4.50 4.98 -0.17
N PRO A 371 3.67 3.93 -0.19
CA PRO A 371 4.12 2.60 -0.58
C PRO A 371 4.48 2.58 -2.07
N VAL A 372 5.64 2.01 -2.41
CA VAL A 372 5.99 1.68 -3.80
C VAL A 372 5.72 0.20 -4.02
N ILE A 373 4.76 -0.11 -4.89
CA ILE A 373 4.27 -1.46 -5.14
C ILE A 373 4.50 -1.84 -6.60
N GLU A 374 5.18 -2.96 -6.82
CA GLU A 374 5.39 -3.51 -8.16
C GLU A 374 4.13 -4.23 -8.67
N THR A 375 3.80 -4.00 -9.94
CA THR A 375 2.61 -4.53 -10.62
C THR A 375 2.95 -5.49 -11.76
N ARG A 376 4.24 -5.80 -11.97
CA ARG A 376 4.75 -6.64 -13.05
C ARG A 376 3.90 -7.88 -13.28
N ASN A 377 3.48 -8.08 -14.54
CA ASN A 377 2.70 -9.23 -14.98
C ASN A 377 1.37 -9.43 -14.22
N ARG A 378 0.80 -8.37 -13.66
CA ARG A 378 -0.58 -8.36 -13.15
C ARG A 378 -1.45 -7.50 -14.02
N THR A 379 -2.57 -8.07 -14.45
CA THR A 379 -3.73 -7.27 -14.81
C THR A 379 -4.21 -6.51 -13.57
N ARG A 380 -4.67 -5.26 -13.72
CA ARG A 380 -5.39 -4.54 -12.65
C ARG A 380 -6.70 -5.25 -12.36
N ASP A 381 -6.61 -6.33 -11.59
CA ASP A 381 -7.73 -7.09 -11.08
C ASP A 381 -8.52 -6.25 -10.06
N ARG A 382 -9.67 -6.76 -9.65
CA ARG A 382 -10.55 -6.09 -8.69
C ARG A 382 -9.87 -5.89 -7.33
N MET A 383 -8.79 -6.59 -7.00
CA MET A 383 -8.12 -6.44 -5.71
C MET A 383 -7.45 -5.08 -5.55
N PHE A 384 -7.05 -4.42 -6.65
CA PHE A 384 -6.49 -3.07 -6.61
C PHE A 384 -7.40 -2.02 -5.98
N HIS A 385 -8.72 -2.24 -5.94
CA HIS A 385 -9.66 -1.25 -5.41
C HIS A 385 -9.46 -0.92 -3.92
N ILE A 386 -8.79 -1.80 -3.16
CA ILE A 386 -8.42 -1.49 -1.77
C ILE A 386 -7.41 -0.34 -1.67
N PHE A 387 -6.67 -0.07 -2.75
CA PHE A 387 -5.73 1.02 -2.89
C PHE A 387 -6.26 2.19 -3.73
N ASP A 388 -7.43 2.06 -4.37
CA ASP A 388 -8.05 3.18 -5.08
C ASP A 388 -8.25 4.34 -4.10
N ASP A 389 -7.99 5.56 -4.57
CA ASP A 389 -8.06 6.79 -3.77
C ASP A 389 -7.16 6.78 -2.53
N LEU A 390 -6.11 5.95 -2.50
CA LEU A 390 -5.01 6.02 -1.54
C LEU A 390 -3.69 6.39 -2.23
N PRO A 391 -2.75 7.06 -1.54
CA PRO A 391 -1.48 7.46 -2.12
C PRO A 391 -0.52 6.28 -2.19
N VAL A 392 -0.65 5.49 -3.25
CA VAL A 392 0.22 4.36 -3.57
C VAL A 392 0.92 4.64 -4.90
N ALA A 393 2.24 4.41 -4.93
CA ALA A 393 3.07 4.52 -6.12
C ALA A 393 3.18 3.14 -6.78
N PHE A 394 2.32 2.88 -7.76
CA PHE A 394 2.41 1.66 -8.55
C PHE A 394 3.50 1.80 -9.61
N ILE A 395 4.43 0.85 -9.62
CA ILE A 395 5.47 0.74 -10.64
C ILE A 395 5.29 -0.55 -11.41
N ASP A 396 5.53 -0.52 -12.73
CA ASP A 396 5.49 -1.74 -13.54
C ASP A 396 6.54 -2.73 -13.04
N HIS A 397 7.79 -2.27 -12.92
CA HIS A 397 8.87 -3.07 -12.39
C HIS A 397 9.92 -2.23 -11.66
N PHE A 398 10.56 -2.78 -10.63
CA PHE A 398 11.60 -2.10 -9.86
C PHE A 398 12.86 -1.71 -10.66
N ASP A 399 13.10 -2.26 -11.87
CA ASP A 399 14.13 -1.76 -12.81
C ASP A 399 13.92 -0.27 -13.17
N ASN A 400 12.66 0.18 -13.17
CA ASN A 400 12.30 1.54 -13.56
C ASN A 400 12.40 2.51 -12.37
N LEU A 401 12.76 2.02 -11.18
CA LEU A 401 12.84 2.82 -9.97
C LEU A 401 14.08 3.70 -10.00
N THR A 402 13.90 4.95 -10.40
CA THR A 402 14.96 5.97 -10.46
C THR A 402 14.59 7.15 -9.57
N ASN A 403 15.56 8.01 -9.25
CA ASN A 403 15.29 9.22 -8.47
C ASN A 403 14.33 10.14 -9.23
N GLU A 404 14.52 10.27 -10.54
CA GLU A 404 13.66 11.06 -11.43
C GLU A 404 12.23 10.54 -11.43
N TRP A 405 12.04 9.21 -11.48
CA TRP A 405 10.72 8.60 -11.38
C TRP A 405 10.09 8.87 -10.01
N LEU A 406 10.84 8.68 -8.92
CA LEU A 406 10.35 8.92 -7.55
C LEU A 406 9.94 10.39 -7.35
N GLU A 407 10.73 11.34 -7.82
CA GLU A 407 10.42 12.77 -7.70
C GLU A 407 9.20 13.17 -8.52
N ALA A 408 9.10 12.68 -9.76
CA ALA A 408 7.94 12.93 -10.60
C ALA A 408 6.66 12.32 -9.98
N GLU A 409 6.75 11.09 -9.50
CA GLU A 409 5.64 10.39 -8.86
C GLU A 409 5.24 11.03 -7.53
N TYR A 410 6.20 11.56 -6.77
CA TYR A 410 5.93 12.28 -5.53
C TYR A 410 5.10 13.53 -5.80
N ARG A 411 5.50 14.32 -6.80
CA ARG A 411 4.75 15.52 -7.19
C ARG A 411 3.34 15.16 -7.64
N ARG A 412 3.17 14.10 -8.44
CA ARG A 412 1.86 13.61 -8.88
C ARG A 412 0.98 13.24 -7.69
N ILE A 413 1.53 12.50 -6.73
CA ILE A 413 0.80 12.05 -5.54
C ILE A 413 0.43 13.21 -4.63
N LEU A 414 1.35 14.15 -4.37
CA LEU A 414 1.06 15.30 -3.51
C LEU A 414 -0.04 16.23 -4.06
N GLN A 415 -0.30 16.19 -5.37
CA GLN A 415 -1.37 16.94 -6.01
C GLN A 415 -2.72 16.20 -6.01
N GLY A 416 -2.73 14.92 -5.62
CA GLY A 416 -3.93 14.09 -5.57
C GLY A 416 -4.85 14.43 -4.40
N SER A 417 -6.07 13.90 -4.48
CA SER A 417 -7.03 13.85 -3.37
C SER A 417 -7.22 12.39 -2.97
N TYR A 418 -7.37 12.14 -1.67
CA TYR A 418 -7.36 10.78 -1.13
C TYR A 418 -8.47 10.58 -0.09
N HIS A 419 -9.03 9.36 -0.10
CA HIS A 419 -10.06 8.89 0.83
C HIS A 419 -9.41 8.19 2.01
N TRP A 420 -8.88 8.98 2.94
CA TRP A 420 -8.14 8.49 4.10
C TRP A 420 -8.98 7.64 5.07
N GLU A 421 -10.30 7.79 5.04
CA GLU A 421 -11.25 6.97 5.78
C GLU A 421 -11.16 5.49 5.42
N LYS A 422 -10.65 5.12 4.24
CA LYS A 422 -10.32 3.74 3.86
C LYS A 422 -9.30 3.09 4.80
N LEU A 423 -8.56 3.87 5.57
CA LEU A 423 -7.66 3.39 6.62
C LEU A 423 -8.37 3.17 7.97
N THR A 424 -9.70 3.03 7.98
CA THR A 424 -10.48 2.75 9.20
C THR A 424 -11.34 1.52 9.01
N LYS A 425 -11.59 0.78 10.09
CA LYS A 425 -12.53 -0.34 10.06
C LYS A 425 -13.92 0.09 9.63
N GLN A 426 -14.36 1.25 10.15
CA GLN A 426 -15.71 1.77 9.91
C GLN A 426 -16.01 1.92 8.42
N TYR A 427 -15.04 2.37 7.61
CA TYR A 427 -15.22 2.45 6.16
C TYR A 427 -15.56 1.08 5.55
N TRP A 428 -14.78 0.05 5.86
CA TRP A 428 -14.96 -1.28 5.27
C TRP A 428 -16.20 -2.01 5.79
N LEU A 429 -16.57 -1.78 7.05
CA LEU A 429 -17.84 -2.22 7.60
C LEU A 429 -19.01 -1.58 6.83
N SER A 430 -18.97 -0.26 6.62
CA SER A 430 -20.01 0.47 5.90
C SER A 430 -20.07 0.08 4.42
N PHE A 431 -18.91 -0.10 3.78
CA PHE A 431 -18.79 -0.59 2.40
C PHE A 431 -19.49 -1.93 2.22
N THR A 432 -19.33 -2.84 3.19
CA THR A 432 -19.95 -4.16 3.14
C THR A 432 -21.46 -4.09 3.38
N LYS A 433 -21.88 -3.22 4.29
CA LYS A 433 -23.30 -3.03 4.63
C LYS A 433 -24.12 -2.48 3.47
N ALA A 434 -23.53 -1.57 2.68
CA ALA A 434 -24.16 -0.93 1.54
C ALA A 434 -24.60 -1.87 0.40
N PHE A 435 -24.23 -3.17 0.43
CA PHE A 435 -24.67 -4.13 -0.59
C PHE A 435 -26.08 -4.70 -0.34
N VAL A 436 -26.61 -4.58 0.88
CA VAL A 436 -27.91 -5.14 1.29
C VAL A 436 -28.82 -4.15 2.01
N GLU A 437 -28.28 -3.00 2.42
CA GLU A 437 -29.03 -1.80 2.81
C GLU A 437 -29.48 -1.02 1.57
#